data_AF-A0AA96W0W6-F1
#
_entry.id   AF-A0AA96W0W6-F1
#
_cell.length_a   1.000
_cell.length_b   1.000
_cell.length_c   1.000
_cell.angle_alpha   90.00
_cell.angle_beta   90.00
_cell.angle_gamma   90.00
#
_symmetry.space_group_name_H-M   'P 1'
#
loop_
_entity.id
_entity.type
_entity.pdbx_description
1 polymer ?
#
loop_
_entity_poly.entity_id
_entity_poly.type
_entity_poly.pdbx_seq_one_letter_code
_entity_poly.pdbx_strand_id
1 'polypeptide(L)'
;MAVTLSEVTKLYVATFNRAPDAAGINYWVASGFSIEQIAQSFFDQTETRTLYPTGTATNSFVTSVYDNLFNRAPDTTGLNYWVQQLESGVVSKQNFILAVVNGALDSDATILENKKSVGLDFVNKGLNDTNLARTVMQNVDATPSSVTSALTLIQENLSISSLALSKSMTNNTIDETSLLSSTSTIVKTLDSGDYWENEIITYNYNTTKPSYYTSLSDTIGWQQVSSTVKNVIDAIMSYTDGLIASHFSKVNYIGDISFNTISISNSENGHAYYPSTYSRIGGDIFLGNELSLTATDTNNNITQSEYGYLTIIHELGHALGLKHPFEGETTLSTLQDNHANTIMSYTDYKKLVPEIFYANNRMQGVYEEIFPQTFMVYDIATLQSIYGVDTTTNTSNTTYRYGTTPFYKTIWDSGGVDTLDFTLTTHTNTINLAPGSYSNVNYTSVAMQIAEQQAKYSAETHTTYYNNWIASLYNDYASEIYTGEHALGIAYGTIIENAVGGSATDIFYDNSVNNILTGNSGDDTFYLGAGGYDTLIGGDGMDKVVLNLAKSDVRIETENTGETLVVASTFAVLLTGVETIEFSDQVYTLI
;
A
#
# COMPACT_ATOMS: atom_id res chain seq x y z
N MET A 1 -42.53 10.47 21.27
CA MET A 1 -41.30 9.84 20.77
C MET A 1 -40.75 10.73 19.68
N ALA A 2 -39.43 10.89 19.55
CA ALA A 2 -38.87 11.69 18.46
C ALA A 2 -39.13 10.96 17.12
N VAL A 3 -39.55 11.69 16.10
CA VAL A 3 -39.77 11.14 14.75
C VAL A 3 -38.42 10.74 14.16
N THR A 4 -38.37 9.60 13.48
CA THR A 4 -37.15 9.03 12.89
C THR A 4 -37.03 9.35 11.41
N LEU A 5 -35.80 9.29 10.87
CA LEU A 5 -35.55 9.35 9.42
C LEU A 5 -36.38 8.30 8.67
N SER A 6 -36.52 7.09 9.23
CA SER A 6 -37.32 6.01 8.64
C SER A 6 -38.79 6.41 8.47
N GLU A 7 -39.41 7.00 9.48
CA GLU A 7 -40.82 7.40 9.43
C GLU A 7 -41.05 8.51 8.41
N VAL A 8 -40.18 9.53 8.38
CA VAL A 8 -40.29 10.62 7.40
C VAL A 8 -40.04 10.11 5.98
N THR A 9 -39.06 9.24 5.77
CA THR A 9 -38.81 8.63 4.45
C THR A 9 -40.02 7.87 3.93
N LYS A 10 -40.66 7.04 4.76
CA LYS A 10 -41.88 6.32 4.36
C LYS A 10 -43.02 7.29 4.01
N LEU A 11 -43.12 8.42 4.71
CA LEU A 11 -44.11 9.46 4.41
C LEU A 11 -43.84 10.17 3.07
N TYR A 12 -42.58 10.46 2.74
CA TYR A 12 -42.17 10.97 1.41
C TYR A 12 -42.52 9.97 0.31
N VAL A 13 -42.20 8.69 0.50
CA VAL A 13 -42.56 7.62 -0.45
C VAL A 13 -44.07 7.58 -0.64
N ALA A 14 -44.84 7.52 0.45
CA ALA A 14 -46.30 7.43 0.38
C ALA A 14 -46.96 8.61 -0.35
N THR A 15 -46.47 9.81 -0.09
CA THR A 15 -47.10 11.05 -0.57
C THR A 15 -46.63 11.45 -1.96
N PHE A 16 -45.37 11.15 -2.31
CA PHE A 16 -44.69 11.73 -3.48
C PHE A 16 -44.05 10.70 -4.41
N ASN A 17 -43.96 9.43 -4.02
CA ASN A 17 -43.18 8.39 -4.71
C ASN A 17 -41.75 8.83 -5.05
N ARG A 18 -41.07 9.45 -4.07
CA ARG A 18 -39.66 9.85 -4.19
C ARG A 18 -38.91 9.70 -2.88
N ALA A 19 -37.59 9.62 -2.99
CA ALA A 19 -36.72 9.82 -1.84
C ALA A 19 -36.87 11.25 -1.28
N PRO A 20 -36.73 11.42 0.05
CA PRO A 20 -36.53 12.74 0.62
C PRO A 20 -35.21 13.36 0.15
N ASP A 21 -35.20 14.68 0.00
CA ASP A 21 -33.95 15.43 -0.09
C ASP A 21 -33.30 15.55 1.30
N ALA A 22 -31.97 15.58 1.34
CA ALA A 22 -31.22 15.53 2.59
C ALA A 22 -31.50 16.74 3.51
N ALA A 23 -31.66 17.93 2.93
CA ALA A 23 -32.00 19.14 3.70
C ALA A 23 -33.41 19.06 4.32
N GLY A 24 -34.40 18.64 3.53
CA GLY A 24 -35.80 18.57 3.95
C GLY A 24 -36.05 17.55 5.05
N ILE A 25 -35.48 16.34 4.95
CA ILE A 25 -35.68 15.33 5.99
C ILE A 25 -35.03 15.71 7.32
N ASN A 26 -33.84 16.34 7.27
CA ASN A 26 -33.17 16.84 8.47
C ASN A 26 -34.01 17.93 9.17
N TYR A 27 -34.65 18.81 8.40
CA TYR A 27 -35.60 19.78 8.95
C TYR A 27 -36.77 19.09 9.66
N TRP A 28 -37.41 18.11 9.01
CA TRP A 28 -38.58 17.44 9.59
C TRP A 28 -38.27 16.70 10.88
N VAL A 29 -37.16 15.97 10.93
CA VAL A 29 -36.72 15.26 12.14
C VAL A 29 -36.36 16.24 13.27
N ALA A 30 -35.80 17.41 12.94
CA ALA A 30 -35.44 18.44 13.92
C ALA A 30 -36.61 19.36 14.32
N SER A 31 -37.76 19.30 13.64
CA SER A 31 -38.86 20.26 13.80
C SER A 31 -39.58 20.21 15.16
N GLY A 32 -39.48 19.08 15.87
CA GLY A 32 -40.24 18.82 17.11
C GLY A 32 -41.70 18.43 16.88
N PHE A 33 -42.15 18.31 15.63
CA PHE A 33 -43.49 17.84 15.28
C PHE A 33 -43.63 16.32 15.41
N SER A 34 -44.86 15.85 15.68
CA SER A 34 -45.21 14.43 15.56
C SER A 34 -45.34 14.01 14.09
N ILE A 35 -45.29 12.71 13.81
CA ILE A 35 -45.42 12.21 12.42
C ILE A 35 -46.78 12.60 11.80
N GLU A 36 -47.85 12.67 12.60
CA GLU A 36 -49.17 13.13 12.17
C GLU A 36 -49.17 14.62 11.80
N GLN A 37 -48.45 15.45 12.57
CA GLN A 37 -48.30 16.88 12.28
C GLN A 37 -47.47 17.12 11.02
N ILE A 38 -46.42 16.33 10.81
CA ILE A 38 -45.61 16.36 9.58
C ILE A 38 -46.47 15.93 8.38
N ALA A 39 -47.19 14.80 8.49
CA ALA A 39 -48.09 14.31 7.45
C ALA A 39 -49.20 15.31 7.11
N GLN A 40 -49.74 16.02 8.11
CA GLN A 40 -50.68 17.11 7.89
C GLN A 40 -50.03 18.27 7.13
N SER A 41 -48.82 18.68 7.51
CA SER A 41 -48.10 19.79 6.88
C SER A 41 -47.69 19.51 5.43
N PHE A 42 -47.50 18.24 5.05
CA PHE A 42 -47.22 17.87 3.66
C PHE A 42 -48.33 18.34 2.72
N PHE A 43 -49.60 18.30 3.12
CA PHE A 43 -50.72 18.75 2.28
C PHE A 43 -50.75 20.25 2.01
N ASP A 44 -50.02 21.05 2.79
CA ASP A 44 -49.86 22.49 2.57
C ASP A 44 -48.75 22.81 1.58
N GLN A 45 -47.87 21.83 1.28
CA GLN A 45 -46.74 22.01 0.37
C GLN A 45 -47.20 22.12 -1.08
N THR A 46 -46.53 22.98 -1.84
CA THR A 46 -46.79 23.17 -3.28
C THR A 46 -46.76 21.84 -4.03
N GLU A 47 -45.80 20.97 -3.74
CA GLU A 47 -45.65 19.66 -4.40
C GLU A 47 -46.92 18.78 -4.22
N THR A 48 -47.44 18.68 -3.00
CA THR A 48 -48.66 17.90 -2.72
C THR A 48 -49.88 18.49 -3.41
N ARG A 49 -50.01 19.82 -3.45
CA ARG A 49 -51.12 20.51 -4.11
C ARG A 49 -51.04 20.39 -5.64
N THR A 50 -49.85 20.21 -6.19
CA THR A 50 -49.66 19.89 -7.61
C THR A 50 -50.00 18.43 -7.92
N LEU A 51 -49.59 17.49 -7.06
CA LEU A 51 -49.88 16.05 -7.24
C LEU A 51 -51.35 15.72 -7.00
N TYR A 52 -51.98 16.39 -6.04
CA TYR A 52 -53.38 16.21 -5.68
C TYR A 52 -54.12 17.57 -5.68
N PRO A 53 -54.40 18.14 -6.88
CA PRO A 53 -55.12 19.41 -6.99
C PRO A 53 -56.49 19.40 -6.32
N THR A 54 -57.00 20.59 -5.99
CA THR A 54 -58.36 20.73 -5.47
C THR A 54 -59.36 20.10 -6.45
N GLY A 55 -60.13 19.11 -5.98
CA GLY A 55 -61.07 18.35 -6.80
C GLY A 55 -60.58 16.97 -7.25
N THR A 56 -59.36 16.54 -6.91
CA THR A 56 -58.94 15.14 -7.10
C THR A 56 -59.93 14.19 -6.42
N ALA A 57 -60.46 13.25 -7.19
CA ALA A 57 -61.40 12.24 -6.70
C ALA A 57 -60.75 11.36 -5.63
N THR A 58 -61.51 10.99 -4.59
CA THR A 58 -61.01 10.20 -3.45
C THR A 58 -60.44 8.86 -3.89
N ASN A 59 -61.10 8.19 -4.84
CA ASN A 59 -60.65 6.91 -5.37
C ASN A 59 -59.28 7.02 -6.10
N SER A 60 -59.06 8.10 -6.85
CA SER A 60 -57.77 8.38 -7.50
C SER A 60 -56.68 8.63 -6.45
N PHE A 61 -56.97 9.41 -5.40
CA PHE A 61 -56.03 9.65 -4.31
C PHE A 61 -55.62 8.36 -3.59
N VAL A 62 -56.59 7.52 -3.20
CA VAL A 62 -56.33 6.22 -2.55
C VAL A 62 -55.49 5.34 -3.47
N THR A 63 -55.84 5.28 -4.75
CA THR A 63 -55.11 4.46 -5.74
C THR A 63 -53.66 4.95 -5.88
N SER A 64 -53.42 6.25 -5.94
CA SER A 64 -52.06 6.81 -6.01
C SER A 64 -51.21 6.48 -4.79
N VAL A 65 -51.77 6.52 -3.57
CA VAL A 65 -51.00 6.19 -2.35
C VAL A 65 -50.59 4.70 -2.34
N TYR A 66 -51.47 3.80 -2.77
CA TYR A 66 -51.15 2.39 -2.94
C TYR A 66 -50.08 2.16 -4.02
N ASP A 67 -50.18 2.86 -5.15
CA ASP A 67 -49.19 2.76 -6.22
C ASP A 67 -47.82 3.27 -5.76
N ASN A 68 -47.79 4.43 -5.10
CA ASN A 68 -46.58 5.01 -4.52
C ASN A 68 -45.89 4.07 -3.53
N LEU A 69 -46.65 3.38 -2.68
CA LEU A 69 -46.08 2.50 -1.64
C LEU A 69 -45.73 1.11 -2.15
N PHE A 70 -46.58 0.54 -3.02
CA PHE A 70 -46.60 -0.90 -3.30
C PHE A 70 -46.58 -1.26 -4.79
N ASN A 71 -46.48 -0.27 -5.68
CA ASN A 71 -46.49 -0.45 -7.15
C ASN A 71 -47.72 -1.21 -7.68
N ARG A 72 -48.88 -1.05 -7.02
CA ARG A 72 -50.13 -1.70 -7.39
C ARG A 72 -51.33 -0.89 -6.94
N ALA A 73 -52.47 -1.11 -7.58
CA ALA A 73 -53.76 -0.60 -7.12
C ALA A 73 -54.25 -1.38 -5.86
N PRO A 74 -55.08 -0.75 -5.00
CA PRO A 74 -55.81 -1.45 -3.96
C PRO A 74 -56.81 -2.45 -4.56
N ASP A 75 -57.14 -3.51 -3.82
CA ASP A 75 -58.26 -4.37 -4.20
C ASP A 75 -59.59 -3.61 -4.09
N THR A 76 -60.63 -4.09 -4.78
CA THR A 76 -61.93 -3.40 -4.84
C THR A 76 -62.58 -3.21 -3.46
N THR A 77 -62.40 -4.17 -2.54
CA THR A 77 -62.99 -4.07 -1.18
C THR A 77 -62.25 -3.03 -0.35
N GLY A 78 -60.91 -3.07 -0.36
CA GLY A 78 -60.06 -2.09 0.31
C GLY A 78 -60.27 -0.68 -0.22
N LEU A 79 -60.34 -0.50 -1.54
CA LEU A 79 -60.61 0.79 -2.18
C LEU A 79 -61.96 1.37 -1.72
N ASN A 80 -63.03 0.58 -1.79
CA ASN A 80 -64.36 1.02 -1.38
C ASN A 80 -64.42 1.41 0.10
N TYR A 81 -63.76 0.64 0.96
CA TYR A 81 -63.65 0.95 2.39
C TYR A 81 -62.96 2.30 2.61
N TRP A 82 -61.77 2.50 2.05
CA TRP A 82 -61.01 3.74 2.27
C TRP A 82 -61.70 4.97 1.69
N VAL A 83 -62.31 4.85 0.51
CA VAL A 83 -63.11 5.93 -0.09
C VAL A 83 -64.26 6.32 0.83
N GLN A 84 -65.01 5.36 1.38
CA GLN A 84 -66.08 5.65 2.33
C GLN A 84 -65.58 6.36 3.59
N GLN A 85 -64.45 5.92 4.16
CA GLN A 85 -63.88 6.53 5.37
C GLN A 85 -63.41 7.98 5.12
N LEU A 86 -62.82 8.25 3.96
CA LEU A 86 -62.34 9.58 3.57
C LEU A 86 -63.50 10.53 3.23
N GLU A 87 -64.51 10.07 2.48
CA GLU A 87 -65.66 10.90 2.07
C GLU A 87 -66.62 11.21 3.22
N SER A 88 -66.75 10.29 4.19
CA SER A 88 -67.52 10.53 5.42
C SER A 88 -66.81 11.45 6.41
N GLY A 89 -65.52 11.76 6.19
CA GLY A 89 -64.69 12.58 7.07
C GLY A 89 -64.25 11.88 8.36
N VAL A 90 -64.51 10.57 8.50
CA VAL A 90 -64.07 9.77 9.66
C VAL A 90 -62.54 9.66 9.70
N VAL A 91 -61.92 9.51 8.53
CA VAL A 91 -60.46 9.49 8.39
C VAL A 91 -60.04 10.66 7.50
N SER A 92 -59.04 11.42 7.94
CA SER A 92 -58.41 12.47 7.14
C SER A 92 -57.35 11.89 6.20
N LYS A 93 -57.00 12.61 5.12
CA LYS A 93 -56.02 12.12 4.12
C LYS A 93 -54.66 11.77 4.73
N GLN A 94 -54.17 12.57 5.68
CA GLN A 94 -52.89 12.29 6.37
C GLN A 94 -52.97 11.04 7.25
N ASN A 95 -54.08 10.81 7.94
CA ASN A 95 -54.25 9.62 8.78
C ASN A 95 -54.43 8.37 7.93
N PHE A 96 -55.06 8.49 6.75
CA PHE A 96 -55.12 7.41 5.77
C PHE A 96 -53.72 7.00 5.30
N ILE A 97 -52.86 7.95 4.91
CA ILE A 97 -51.47 7.64 4.49
C ILE A 97 -50.73 6.87 5.59
N LEU A 98 -50.78 7.36 6.83
CA LEU A 98 -50.13 6.69 7.96
C LEU A 98 -50.71 5.29 8.23
N ALA A 99 -52.03 5.12 8.08
CA ALA A 99 -52.67 3.82 8.24
C ALA A 99 -52.22 2.82 7.17
N VAL A 100 -52.07 3.24 5.91
CA VAL A 100 -51.59 2.37 4.83
C VAL A 100 -50.11 2.01 5.01
N VAL A 101 -49.27 2.98 5.40
CA VAL A 101 -47.85 2.75 5.72
C VAL A 101 -47.69 1.72 6.84
N ASN A 102 -48.46 1.86 7.91
CA ASN A 102 -48.40 0.96 9.08
C ASN A 102 -49.10 -0.39 8.85
N GLY A 103 -49.96 -0.48 7.84
CA GLY A 103 -50.74 -1.67 7.49
C GLY A 103 -50.11 -2.56 6.42
N ALA A 104 -48.91 -2.23 5.93
CA ALA A 104 -48.21 -3.02 4.92
C ALA A 104 -47.82 -4.41 5.45
N LEU A 105 -48.12 -5.46 4.68
CA LEU A 105 -47.84 -6.87 5.02
C LEU A 105 -47.22 -7.59 3.81
N ASP A 106 -46.60 -8.75 4.05
CA ASP A 106 -46.06 -9.63 3.00
C ASP A 106 -45.20 -8.86 1.97
N SER A 107 -45.49 -8.98 0.68
CA SER A 107 -44.76 -8.29 -0.40
C SER A 107 -44.82 -6.77 -0.29
N ASP A 108 -45.93 -6.20 0.21
CA ASP A 108 -46.08 -4.75 0.37
C ASP A 108 -45.13 -4.22 1.44
N ALA A 109 -44.96 -4.97 2.54
CA ALA A 109 -43.98 -4.64 3.56
C ALA A 109 -42.55 -4.68 2.98
N THR A 110 -42.22 -5.70 2.18
CA THR A 110 -40.90 -5.79 1.52
C THR A 110 -40.64 -4.61 0.57
N ILE A 111 -41.61 -4.24 -0.28
CA ILE A 111 -41.46 -3.08 -1.19
C ILE A 111 -41.24 -1.80 -0.41
N LEU A 112 -42.04 -1.57 0.64
CA LEU A 112 -41.92 -0.37 1.48
C LEU A 112 -40.57 -0.32 2.20
N GLU A 113 -40.07 -1.45 2.72
CA GLU A 113 -38.75 -1.51 3.34
C GLU A 113 -37.62 -1.28 2.33
N ASN A 114 -37.73 -1.80 1.10
CA ASN A 114 -36.78 -1.54 0.02
C ASN A 114 -36.78 -0.06 -0.40
N LYS A 115 -37.96 0.54 -0.61
CA LYS A 115 -38.12 1.96 -0.91
C LYS A 115 -37.57 2.85 0.21
N LYS A 116 -37.80 2.47 1.47
CA LYS A 116 -37.21 3.13 2.62
C LYS A 116 -35.67 3.07 2.58
N SER A 117 -35.09 1.89 2.33
CA SER A 117 -33.63 1.72 2.28
C SER A 117 -32.99 2.57 1.17
N VAL A 118 -33.57 2.57 -0.04
CA VAL A 118 -33.12 3.41 -1.16
C VAL A 118 -33.26 4.90 -0.83
N GLY A 119 -34.38 5.31 -0.23
CA GLY A 119 -34.61 6.70 0.16
C GLY A 119 -33.63 7.19 1.24
N LEU A 120 -33.26 6.33 2.19
CA LEU A 120 -32.24 6.64 3.18
C LEU A 120 -30.83 6.71 2.57
N ASP A 121 -30.50 5.83 1.62
CA ASP A 121 -29.22 5.90 0.90
C ASP A 121 -29.07 7.23 0.13
N PHE A 122 -30.12 7.66 -0.56
CA PHE A 122 -30.19 8.94 -1.26
C PHE A 122 -29.90 10.13 -0.32
N VAL A 123 -30.53 10.13 0.86
CA VAL A 123 -30.33 11.15 1.90
C VAL A 123 -28.91 11.10 2.47
N ASN A 124 -28.42 9.91 2.79
CA ASN A 124 -27.09 9.72 3.39
C ASN A 124 -25.97 10.19 2.46
N LYS A 125 -26.20 10.09 1.14
CA LYS A 125 -25.32 10.63 0.10
C LYS A 125 -25.51 12.13 -0.16
N GLY A 126 -26.35 12.81 0.61
CA GLY A 126 -26.52 14.26 0.56
C GLY A 126 -27.20 14.77 -0.71
N LEU A 127 -27.88 13.90 -1.48
CA LEU A 127 -28.50 14.29 -2.74
C LEU A 127 -29.79 15.10 -2.50
N ASN A 128 -30.03 16.07 -3.38
CA ASN A 128 -31.20 16.97 -3.29
C ASN A 128 -31.95 17.12 -4.62
N ASP A 129 -31.54 16.41 -5.69
CA ASP A 129 -32.22 16.47 -6.98
C ASP A 129 -33.58 15.75 -6.91
N THR A 130 -34.65 16.52 -7.04
CA THR A 130 -36.03 16.00 -6.92
C THR A 130 -36.46 15.09 -8.08
N ASN A 131 -35.87 15.24 -9.27
CA ASN A 131 -36.16 14.36 -10.40
C ASN A 131 -35.47 13.01 -10.20
N LEU A 132 -34.19 13.02 -9.84
CA LEU A 132 -33.46 11.80 -9.49
C LEU A 132 -34.13 11.09 -8.31
N ALA A 133 -34.54 11.82 -7.26
CA ALA A 133 -35.24 11.27 -6.11
C ALA A 133 -36.52 10.50 -6.49
N ARG A 134 -37.24 10.93 -7.54
CA ARG A 134 -38.37 10.19 -8.11
C ARG A 134 -37.88 8.97 -8.90
N THR A 135 -36.93 9.16 -9.82
CA THR A 135 -36.43 8.10 -10.70
C THR A 135 -35.89 6.91 -9.91
N VAL A 136 -35.10 7.14 -8.86
CA VAL A 136 -34.54 6.06 -8.03
C VAL A 136 -35.61 5.30 -7.25
N MET A 137 -36.79 5.90 -7.04
CA MET A 137 -37.88 5.30 -6.26
C MET A 137 -38.91 4.54 -7.11
N GLN A 138 -39.10 4.96 -8.36
CA GLN A 138 -40.14 4.45 -9.26
C GLN A 138 -40.06 2.94 -9.52
N ASN A 139 -38.84 2.40 -9.66
CA ASN A 139 -38.63 1.01 -10.06
C ASN A 139 -38.32 0.06 -8.88
N VAL A 140 -38.34 0.56 -7.64
CA VAL A 140 -38.04 -0.24 -6.46
C VAL A 140 -39.24 -1.13 -6.13
N ASP A 141 -39.01 -2.44 -6.13
CA ASP A 141 -40.01 -3.48 -5.87
C ASP A 141 -39.55 -4.45 -4.76
N ALA A 142 -40.18 -5.63 -4.65
CA ALA A 142 -39.86 -6.60 -3.61
C ALA A 142 -38.53 -7.36 -3.84
N THR A 143 -37.90 -7.19 -5.00
CA THR A 143 -36.70 -7.93 -5.40
C THR A 143 -35.41 -7.22 -4.96
N PRO A 144 -34.34 -7.95 -4.58
CA PRO A 144 -33.03 -7.33 -4.31
C PRO A 144 -32.42 -6.61 -5.52
N SER A 145 -32.70 -7.09 -6.75
CA SER A 145 -32.19 -6.50 -7.99
C SER A 145 -32.67 -5.05 -8.19
N SER A 146 -33.92 -4.74 -7.84
CA SER A 146 -34.44 -3.38 -7.97
C SER A 146 -33.74 -2.39 -7.03
N VAL A 147 -33.41 -2.84 -5.82
CA VAL A 147 -32.63 -2.06 -4.84
C VAL A 147 -31.23 -1.81 -5.38
N THR A 148 -30.52 -2.84 -5.86
CA THR A 148 -29.19 -2.68 -6.45
C THR A 148 -29.21 -1.68 -7.61
N SER A 149 -30.16 -1.78 -8.54
CA SER A 149 -30.29 -0.84 -9.65
C SER A 149 -30.53 0.61 -9.19
N ALA A 150 -31.35 0.82 -8.16
CA ALA A 150 -31.58 2.14 -7.61
C ALA A 150 -30.33 2.71 -6.92
N LEU A 151 -29.61 1.90 -6.14
CA LEU A 151 -28.36 2.29 -5.48
C LEU A 151 -27.24 2.61 -6.50
N THR A 152 -27.17 1.87 -7.61
CA THR A 152 -26.27 2.17 -8.73
C THR A 152 -26.60 3.53 -9.35
N LEU A 153 -27.88 3.80 -9.62
CA LEU A 153 -28.30 5.09 -10.18
C LEU A 153 -27.97 6.26 -9.24
N ILE A 154 -28.16 6.07 -7.92
CA ILE A 154 -27.75 7.04 -6.90
C ILE A 154 -26.25 7.28 -6.98
N GLN A 155 -25.45 6.21 -7.05
CA GLN A 155 -23.99 6.29 -7.14
C GLN A 155 -23.52 7.04 -8.40
N GLU A 156 -24.12 6.77 -9.56
CA GLU A 156 -23.75 7.39 -10.83
C GLU A 156 -24.03 8.91 -10.86
N ASN A 157 -24.98 9.38 -10.05
CA ASN A 157 -25.37 10.79 -9.98
C ASN A 157 -24.71 11.57 -8.83
N LEU A 158 -23.79 10.94 -8.10
CA LEU A 158 -22.94 11.65 -7.16
C LEU A 158 -22.01 12.65 -7.89
N SER A 159 -21.65 13.74 -7.19
CA SER A 159 -20.59 14.63 -7.68
C SER A 159 -19.28 13.86 -7.77
N ILE A 160 -18.45 14.18 -8.76
CA ILE A 160 -17.18 13.48 -8.92
C ILE A 160 -16.31 13.58 -7.65
N SER A 161 -16.34 14.70 -6.94
CA SER A 161 -15.58 14.89 -5.69
C SER A 161 -16.07 13.96 -4.58
N SER A 162 -17.38 13.72 -4.47
CA SER A 162 -17.91 12.76 -3.50
C SER A 162 -17.57 11.31 -3.87
N LEU A 163 -17.52 11.01 -5.17
CA LEU A 163 -17.04 9.72 -5.66
C LEU A 163 -15.56 9.53 -5.37
N ALA A 164 -14.72 10.54 -5.61
CA ALA A 164 -13.30 10.52 -5.31
C ALA A 164 -13.04 10.31 -3.81
N LEU A 165 -13.72 11.06 -2.95
CA LEU A 165 -13.58 10.93 -1.50
C LEU A 165 -13.97 9.53 -1.01
N SER A 166 -14.93 8.86 -1.67
CA SER A 166 -15.30 7.48 -1.34
C SER A 166 -14.21 6.44 -1.66
N LYS A 167 -13.15 6.82 -2.39
CA LYS A 167 -11.98 5.98 -2.69
C LYS A 167 -10.83 6.19 -1.70
N SER A 168 -10.94 7.20 -0.85
CA SER A 168 -9.90 7.52 0.13
C SER A 168 -9.63 6.36 1.08
N MET A 169 -8.37 5.95 1.17
CA MET A 169 -7.83 4.89 2.01
C MET A 169 -6.63 5.45 2.77
N THR A 170 -6.79 5.71 4.07
CA THR A 170 -5.76 6.33 4.92
C THR A 170 -5.13 5.32 5.88
N ASN A 171 -4.98 4.05 5.48
CA ASN A 171 -4.29 3.08 6.32
C ASN A 171 -2.81 3.49 6.41
N ASN A 172 -2.40 3.88 7.60
CA ASN A 172 -1.07 4.35 7.95
C ASN A 172 -0.42 3.42 8.99
N THR A 173 -0.82 2.15 8.94
CA THR A 173 -0.33 1.05 9.79
C THR A 173 -0.06 -0.15 8.90
N ILE A 174 0.55 -1.19 9.45
CA ILE A 174 0.92 -2.41 8.72
C ILE A 174 -0.22 -2.94 7.83
N ASP A 175 0.08 -3.22 6.57
CA ASP A 175 -0.81 -3.95 5.67
C ASP A 175 -0.76 -5.45 5.94
N GLU A 176 -1.59 -5.90 6.88
CA GLU A 176 -1.69 -7.32 7.23
C GLU A 176 -2.05 -8.22 6.03
N THR A 177 -2.67 -7.68 4.98
CA THR A 177 -3.10 -8.48 3.83
C THR A 177 -1.97 -8.82 2.87
N SER A 178 -0.87 -8.06 2.88
CA SER A 178 0.32 -8.35 2.08
C SER A 178 1.35 -9.20 2.83
N LEU A 179 1.25 -9.35 4.15
CA LEU A 179 2.15 -10.21 4.92
C LEU A 179 2.14 -11.66 4.40
N LEU A 180 3.33 -12.25 4.28
CA LEU A 180 3.47 -13.63 3.83
C LEU A 180 3.28 -14.59 5.01
N SER A 181 2.49 -15.63 4.78
CA SER A 181 2.35 -16.75 5.73
C SER A 181 3.40 -17.83 5.47
N SER A 182 3.55 -18.74 6.45
CA SER A 182 4.35 -19.97 6.34
C SER A 182 3.98 -20.90 5.18
N THR A 183 2.84 -20.66 4.53
CA THR A 183 2.43 -21.42 3.33
C THR A 183 3.03 -20.87 2.02
N SER A 184 3.53 -19.64 2.02
CA SER A 184 4.16 -18.99 0.87
C SER A 184 5.43 -19.70 0.44
N THR A 185 5.67 -19.78 -0.88
CA THR A 185 6.89 -20.37 -1.43
C THR A 185 8.14 -19.64 -0.97
N ILE A 186 8.10 -18.30 -0.87
CA ILE A 186 9.23 -17.49 -0.39
C ILE A 186 9.61 -17.92 1.03
N VAL A 187 8.63 -17.93 1.93
CA VAL A 187 8.84 -18.29 3.35
C VAL A 187 9.37 -19.71 3.46
N LYS A 188 8.72 -20.71 2.85
CA LYS A 188 9.18 -22.11 2.87
C LYS A 188 10.61 -22.33 2.34
N THR A 189 11.06 -21.45 1.45
CA THR A 189 12.39 -21.56 0.83
C THR A 189 13.50 -21.11 1.77
N LEU A 190 13.21 -20.18 2.67
CA LEU A 190 14.19 -19.69 3.64
C LEU A 190 13.94 -20.24 5.04
N ASP A 191 12.77 -20.80 5.32
CA ASP A 191 12.43 -21.34 6.61
C ASP A 191 13.13 -22.71 6.86
N SER A 192 13.98 -22.79 7.90
CA SER A 192 14.68 -24.02 8.28
C SER A 192 13.80 -25.01 9.05
N GLY A 193 12.73 -24.54 9.70
CA GLY A 193 11.93 -25.33 10.65
C GLY A 193 12.39 -25.24 12.11
N ASP A 194 13.52 -24.58 12.40
CA ASP A 194 14.10 -24.45 13.74
C ASP A 194 14.06 -22.99 14.20
N TYR A 195 13.38 -22.71 15.34
CA TYR A 195 13.18 -21.34 15.83
C TYR A 195 13.33 -21.21 17.35
N TRP A 196 13.50 -19.97 17.80
CA TRP A 196 13.30 -19.61 19.20
C TRP A 196 11.82 -19.42 19.49
N GLU A 197 11.31 -20.01 20.57
CA GLU A 197 9.92 -19.83 21.02
C GLU A 197 9.77 -18.71 22.06
N ASN A 198 10.88 -18.04 22.42
CA ASN A 198 10.91 -17.04 23.49
C ASN A 198 10.51 -15.66 22.98
N GLU A 199 9.69 -14.92 23.74
CA GLU A 199 9.45 -13.48 23.49
C GLU A 199 10.73 -12.64 23.58
N ILE A 200 11.73 -13.10 24.35
CA ILE A 200 13.04 -12.48 24.46
C ILE A 200 14.10 -13.50 24.04
N ILE A 201 14.83 -13.19 22.98
CA ILE A 201 15.99 -13.94 22.49
C ILE A 201 17.24 -13.30 23.10
N THR A 202 17.95 -14.04 23.93
CA THR A 202 19.14 -13.55 24.61
C THR A 202 20.40 -13.76 23.78
N TYR A 203 21.32 -12.79 23.78
CA TYR A 203 22.61 -12.95 23.10
C TYR A 203 23.79 -12.50 23.95
N ASN A 204 24.96 -13.09 23.70
CA ASN A 204 26.20 -12.73 24.39
C ASN A 204 27.44 -12.84 23.52
N TYR A 205 28.52 -12.21 23.98
CA TYR A 205 29.87 -12.42 23.47
C TYR A 205 30.61 -13.36 24.40
N ASN A 206 31.09 -14.51 23.91
CA ASN A 206 31.89 -15.40 24.75
C ASN A 206 33.24 -14.73 25.09
N THR A 207 33.50 -14.56 26.38
CA THR A 207 34.75 -13.97 26.90
C THR A 207 35.80 -15.04 27.20
N THR A 208 35.42 -16.30 27.28
CA THR A 208 36.34 -17.44 27.38
C THR A 208 35.76 -18.58 26.55
N LYS A 209 36.61 -19.44 25.97
CA LYS A 209 36.17 -20.59 25.19
C LYS A 209 35.32 -21.52 26.09
N PRO A 210 34.02 -21.69 25.82
CA PRO A 210 33.18 -22.64 26.55
C PRO A 210 33.76 -24.05 26.56
N SER A 211 33.62 -24.75 27.69
CA SER A 211 34.20 -26.10 27.84
C SER A 211 33.61 -27.12 26.86
N TYR A 212 32.34 -27.00 26.49
CA TYR A 212 31.67 -27.88 25.53
C TYR A 212 32.10 -27.64 24.07
N TYR A 213 32.82 -26.56 23.77
CA TYR A 213 33.46 -26.38 22.46
C TYR A 213 34.74 -27.21 22.30
N THR A 214 35.34 -27.68 23.40
CA THR A 214 36.65 -28.36 23.33
C THR A 214 36.61 -29.68 22.55
N SER A 215 35.44 -30.28 22.41
CA SER A 215 35.21 -31.47 21.58
C SER A 215 34.82 -31.16 20.13
N LEU A 216 34.64 -29.89 19.77
CA LEU A 216 34.20 -29.46 18.44
C LEU A 216 35.40 -29.09 17.57
N SER A 217 35.53 -29.75 16.42
CA SER A 217 36.64 -29.56 15.48
C SER A 217 36.61 -28.23 14.74
N ASP A 218 35.46 -27.58 14.67
CA ASP A 218 35.22 -26.26 14.05
C ASP A 218 35.60 -25.08 14.96
N THR A 219 35.99 -25.31 16.22
CA THR A 219 36.38 -24.24 17.17
C THR A 219 37.90 -24.02 17.25
N ILE A 220 38.64 -24.45 16.22
CA ILE A 220 40.09 -24.27 16.13
C ILE A 220 40.41 -22.77 16.01
N GLY A 221 41.45 -22.33 16.73
CA GLY A 221 41.85 -20.94 16.71
C GLY A 221 40.83 -19.97 17.32
N TRP A 222 39.93 -20.47 18.17
CA TRP A 222 38.93 -19.64 18.86
C TRP A 222 39.55 -18.40 19.52
N GLN A 223 38.94 -17.25 19.31
CA GLN A 223 39.28 -15.98 19.95
C GLN A 223 38.00 -15.26 20.42
N GLN A 224 38.18 -14.26 21.29
CA GLN A 224 37.09 -13.37 21.65
C GLN A 224 36.77 -12.46 20.45
N VAL A 225 35.48 -12.18 20.25
CA VAL A 225 35.04 -11.15 19.29
C VAL A 225 35.66 -9.80 19.65
N SER A 226 36.31 -9.16 18.67
CA SER A 226 36.95 -7.86 18.83
C SER A 226 35.93 -6.75 19.13
N SER A 227 36.35 -5.64 19.73
CA SER A 227 35.46 -4.50 20.00
C SER A 227 34.83 -3.93 18.73
N THR A 228 35.59 -3.90 17.64
CA THR A 228 35.16 -3.44 16.31
C THR A 228 33.99 -4.26 15.79
N VAL A 229 34.13 -5.60 15.81
CA VAL A 229 33.08 -6.52 15.36
C VAL A 229 31.87 -6.48 16.30
N LYS A 230 32.08 -6.37 17.63
CA LYS A 230 30.99 -6.23 18.60
C LYS A 230 30.10 -5.02 18.33
N ASN A 231 30.68 -3.88 17.95
CA ASN A 231 29.90 -2.67 17.63
C ASN A 231 29.01 -2.89 16.40
N VAL A 232 29.51 -3.60 15.38
CA VAL A 232 28.73 -3.96 14.19
C VAL A 232 27.61 -4.93 14.54
N ILE A 233 27.91 -5.98 15.32
CA ILE A 233 26.90 -6.92 15.79
C ILE A 233 25.83 -6.19 16.61
N ASP A 234 26.21 -5.36 17.58
CA ASP A 234 25.24 -4.62 18.40
C ASP A 234 24.30 -3.75 17.54
N ALA A 235 24.81 -3.15 16.44
CA ALA A 235 23.99 -2.41 15.48
C ALA A 235 23.05 -3.31 14.66
N ILE A 236 23.54 -4.45 14.17
CA ILE A 236 22.73 -5.45 13.45
C ILE A 236 21.62 -6.00 14.37
N MET A 237 21.95 -6.33 15.63
CA MET A 237 20.99 -6.82 16.61
C MET A 237 19.90 -5.77 16.87
N SER A 238 20.26 -4.49 17.04
CA SER A 238 19.28 -3.41 17.23
C SER A 238 18.41 -3.17 16.00
N TYR A 239 18.97 -3.29 14.79
CA TYR A 239 18.21 -3.21 13.55
C TYR A 239 17.23 -4.39 13.43
N THR A 240 17.69 -5.61 13.72
CA THR A 240 16.88 -6.83 13.62
C THR A 240 15.75 -6.86 14.64
N ASP A 241 15.98 -6.31 15.84
CA ASP A 241 14.95 -6.12 16.89
C ASP A 241 13.74 -5.33 16.39
N GLY A 242 13.96 -4.37 15.49
CA GLY A 242 12.89 -3.56 14.89
C GLY A 242 12.11 -4.25 13.77
N LEU A 243 12.45 -5.49 13.39
CA LEU A 243 11.78 -6.20 12.29
C LEU A 243 10.74 -7.21 12.77
N ILE A 244 10.95 -7.78 13.96
CA ILE A 244 10.22 -8.95 14.46
C ILE A 244 9.59 -8.67 15.83
N ALA A 245 8.50 -9.37 16.16
CA ALA A 245 7.83 -9.17 17.44
C ALA A 245 8.62 -9.70 18.66
N SER A 246 9.60 -10.57 18.44
CA SER A 246 10.51 -11.04 19.50
C SER A 246 11.61 -10.01 19.76
N HIS A 247 12.04 -9.86 21.02
CA HIS A 247 13.04 -8.86 21.39
C HIS A 247 14.41 -9.46 21.71
N PHE A 248 15.48 -8.76 21.34
CA PHE A 248 16.85 -9.14 21.68
C PHE A 248 17.31 -8.52 23.00
N SER A 249 17.89 -9.36 23.86
CA SER A 249 18.49 -8.90 25.12
C SER A 249 19.93 -9.37 25.26
N LYS A 250 20.84 -8.41 25.43
CA LYS A 250 22.26 -8.70 25.67
C LYS A 250 22.51 -9.14 27.11
N VAL A 251 23.13 -10.28 27.30
CA VAL A 251 23.36 -10.88 28.62
C VAL A 251 24.85 -11.17 28.89
N ASN A 252 25.19 -11.39 30.17
CA ASN A 252 26.56 -11.70 30.62
C ASN A 252 26.77 -13.19 30.98
N TYR A 253 25.80 -14.03 30.64
CA TYR A 253 25.84 -15.48 30.71
C TYR A 253 25.69 -16.05 29.28
N ILE A 254 25.68 -17.38 29.14
CA ILE A 254 25.45 -18.03 27.83
C ILE A 254 23.98 -17.85 27.47
N GLY A 255 23.71 -17.01 26.47
CA GLY A 255 22.37 -16.74 25.96
C GLY A 255 21.92 -17.80 24.96
N ASP A 256 20.85 -17.47 24.25
CA ASP A 256 20.32 -18.28 23.13
C ASP A 256 21.28 -18.20 21.92
N ILE A 257 21.90 -17.04 21.69
CA ILE A 257 22.88 -16.81 20.62
C ILE A 257 24.22 -16.37 21.24
N SER A 258 25.27 -17.19 21.09
CA SER A 258 26.63 -16.77 21.46
C SER A 258 27.47 -16.43 20.22
N PHE A 259 28.09 -15.25 20.23
CA PHE A 259 29.02 -14.85 19.19
C PHE A 259 30.47 -15.20 19.54
N ASN A 260 31.18 -15.76 18.56
CA ASN A 260 32.54 -16.25 18.64
C ASN A 260 33.34 -15.89 17.39
N THR A 261 34.67 -15.91 17.48
CA THR A 261 35.52 -15.95 16.28
C THR A 261 36.43 -17.17 16.31
N ILE A 262 36.78 -17.70 15.14
CA ILE A 262 37.59 -18.91 14.95
C ILE A 262 38.53 -18.76 13.76
N SER A 263 39.54 -19.63 13.67
CA SER A 263 40.34 -19.77 12.46
C SER A 263 39.55 -20.55 11.41
N ILE A 264 39.11 -19.87 10.36
CA ILE A 264 38.40 -20.49 9.23
C ILE A 264 39.37 -20.65 8.05
N SER A 265 39.23 -21.74 7.29
CA SER A 265 39.98 -21.94 6.04
C SER A 265 39.46 -21.03 4.92
N ASN A 266 40.27 -20.79 3.88
CA ASN A 266 40.01 -19.84 2.79
C ASN A 266 38.68 -19.98 2.00
N SER A 267 37.79 -20.94 2.31
CA SER A 267 36.52 -21.18 1.61
C SER A 267 35.27 -20.75 2.40
N GLU A 268 35.40 -20.34 3.67
CA GLU A 268 34.28 -19.93 4.53
C GLU A 268 34.69 -18.66 5.31
N ASN A 269 33.73 -17.77 5.58
CA ASN A 269 33.98 -16.52 6.32
C ASN A 269 33.22 -16.46 7.67
N GLY A 270 32.25 -17.35 7.85
CA GLY A 270 31.48 -17.58 9.05
C GLY A 270 30.72 -18.90 8.94
N HIS A 271 30.14 -19.33 10.06
CA HIS A 271 29.02 -20.27 10.08
C HIS A 271 28.22 -20.07 11.38
N ALA A 272 26.99 -20.55 11.39
CA ALA A 272 26.13 -20.56 12.57
C ALA A 272 25.35 -21.86 12.68
N TYR A 273 24.92 -22.15 13.90
CA TYR A 273 23.99 -23.23 14.18
C TYR A 273 22.57 -22.69 14.23
N TYR A 274 21.61 -23.45 13.67
CA TYR A 274 20.19 -23.15 13.81
C TYR A 274 19.75 -23.10 15.29
N PRO A 275 18.62 -22.42 15.60
CA PRO A 275 18.02 -22.44 16.93
C PRO A 275 17.86 -23.86 17.48
N SER A 276 18.26 -24.08 18.73
CA SER A 276 18.06 -25.37 19.39
C SER A 276 18.07 -25.24 20.90
N THR A 277 17.02 -25.73 21.55
CA THR A 277 16.94 -25.80 23.02
C THR A 277 17.55 -27.10 23.59
N TYR A 278 17.82 -28.09 22.72
CA TYR A 278 18.41 -29.37 23.11
C TYR A 278 19.94 -29.36 23.06
N SER A 279 20.52 -28.51 22.22
CA SER A 279 21.95 -28.42 22.00
C SER A 279 22.51 -27.12 22.59
N ARG A 280 23.62 -27.20 23.33
CA ARG A 280 24.28 -26.02 23.92
C ARG A 280 24.96 -25.11 22.90
N ILE A 281 25.00 -25.52 21.63
CA ILE A 281 25.55 -24.74 20.53
C ILE A 281 24.46 -24.22 19.59
N GLY A 282 23.18 -24.51 19.85
CA GLY A 282 22.09 -23.96 19.05
C GLY A 282 22.14 -22.44 19.06
N GLY A 283 22.04 -21.81 17.90
CA GLY A 283 22.19 -20.36 17.74
C GLY A 283 23.61 -19.81 17.81
N ASP A 284 24.62 -20.61 18.16
CA ASP A 284 25.98 -20.07 18.28
C ASP A 284 26.53 -19.71 16.89
N ILE A 285 27.14 -18.52 16.81
CA ILE A 285 27.72 -17.94 15.60
C ILE A 285 29.25 -17.93 15.73
N PHE A 286 29.92 -18.37 14.67
CA PHE A 286 31.37 -18.48 14.57
C PHE A 286 31.89 -17.72 13.34
N LEU A 287 32.49 -16.56 13.57
CA LEU A 287 33.03 -15.69 12.53
C LEU A 287 34.52 -15.93 12.28
N GLY A 288 35.01 -15.62 11.08
CA GLY A 288 36.44 -15.68 10.79
C GLY A 288 37.24 -14.70 11.64
N ASN A 289 38.37 -15.14 12.21
CA ASN A 289 39.28 -14.26 12.96
C ASN A 289 39.79 -13.08 12.12
N GLU A 290 39.93 -13.28 10.80
CA GLU A 290 40.39 -12.28 9.83
C GLU A 290 39.22 -11.63 9.06
N LEU A 291 37.99 -11.66 9.62
CA LEU A 291 36.82 -11.05 8.98
C LEU A 291 37.09 -9.55 8.74
N SER A 292 37.17 -9.17 7.46
CA SER A 292 37.52 -7.81 7.05
C SER A 292 36.35 -6.86 7.27
N LEU A 293 36.58 -5.82 8.09
CA LEU A 293 35.67 -4.69 8.32
C LEU A 293 36.43 -3.36 8.10
N THR A 294 37.00 -3.20 6.91
CA THR A 294 38.10 -2.26 6.62
C THR A 294 37.68 -0.94 5.98
N ALA A 295 36.51 -0.89 5.36
CA ALA A 295 35.93 0.29 4.74
C ALA A 295 35.20 1.08 5.80
N THR A 296 35.61 2.33 5.97
CA THR A 296 34.99 3.23 6.93
C THR A 296 34.49 4.48 6.23
N ASP A 297 33.36 5.02 6.67
CA ASP A 297 32.87 6.33 6.25
C ASP A 297 33.88 7.44 6.63
N THR A 298 33.59 8.69 6.24
CA THR A 298 34.43 9.84 6.56
C THR A 298 34.56 10.14 8.06
N ASN A 299 33.74 9.49 8.90
CA ASN A 299 33.78 9.53 10.36
C ASN A 299 34.45 8.28 10.97
N ASN A 300 35.05 7.44 10.15
CA ASN A 300 35.73 6.20 10.53
C ASN A 300 34.78 5.12 11.10
N ASN A 301 33.48 5.18 10.76
CA ASN A 301 32.51 4.11 11.05
C ASN A 301 32.56 3.06 9.95
N ILE A 302 32.54 1.78 10.33
CA ILE A 302 32.49 0.67 9.37
C ILE A 302 31.27 0.84 8.47
N THR A 303 31.48 0.83 7.15
CA THR A 303 30.39 0.99 6.20
C THR A 303 29.56 -0.29 6.15
N GLN A 304 28.23 -0.16 6.13
CA GLN A 304 27.29 -1.29 6.07
C GLN A 304 27.37 -2.07 4.74
N SER A 305 28.24 -1.67 3.80
CA SER A 305 28.37 -2.24 2.46
C SER A 305 29.53 -3.23 2.30
N GLU A 306 30.09 -3.73 3.40
CA GLU A 306 31.22 -4.66 3.34
C GLU A 306 30.78 -6.12 3.39
N TYR A 307 31.56 -6.99 2.74
CA TYR A 307 31.35 -8.44 2.79
C TYR A 307 31.39 -9.00 4.23
N GLY A 308 32.19 -8.40 5.12
CA GLY A 308 32.21 -8.76 6.53
C GLY A 308 30.91 -8.44 7.25
N TYR A 309 30.26 -7.31 6.93
CA TYR A 309 28.93 -6.97 7.44
C TYR A 309 27.88 -7.98 6.94
N LEU A 310 27.88 -8.25 5.63
CA LEU A 310 27.00 -9.25 4.99
C LEU A 310 27.14 -10.62 5.67
N THR A 311 28.37 -11.06 5.94
CA THR A 311 28.64 -12.33 6.64
C THR A 311 27.97 -12.35 8.02
N ILE A 312 28.13 -11.29 8.83
CA ILE A 312 27.56 -11.26 10.19
C ILE A 312 26.03 -11.35 10.16
N ILE A 313 25.38 -10.57 9.30
CA ILE A 313 23.91 -10.57 9.19
C ILE A 313 23.39 -11.88 8.58
N HIS A 314 24.15 -12.51 7.67
CA HIS A 314 23.85 -13.84 7.13
C HIS A 314 23.90 -14.91 8.22
N GLU A 315 24.96 -14.95 9.02
CA GLU A 315 25.07 -15.91 10.12
C GLU A 315 24.01 -15.68 11.20
N LEU A 316 23.62 -14.42 11.44
CA LEU A 316 22.47 -14.13 12.29
C LEU A 316 21.18 -14.69 11.68
N GLY A 317 20.99 -14.62 10.37
CA GLY A 317 19.87 -15.26 9.66
C GLY A 317 19.76 -16.75 10.00
N HIS A 318 20.87 -17.49 9.91
CA HIS A 318 20.93 -18.89 10.34
C HIS A 318 20.60 -19.08 11.83
N ALA A 319 21.18 -18.27 12.72
CA ALA A 319 20.90 -18.33 14.15
C ALA A 319 19.45 -17.92 14.53
N LEU A 320 18.70 -17.38 13.57
CA LEU A 320 17.27 -17.09 13.66
C LEU A 320 16.40 -18.08 12.87
N GLY A 321 16.97 -19.11 12.24
CA GLY A 321 16.21 -20.15 11.55
C GLY A 321 16.04 -19.94 10.05
N LEU A 322 16.81 -19.05 9.42
CA LEU A 322 16.85 -18.95 7.97
C LEU A 322 17.86 -19.94 7.38
N LYS A 323 17.43 -20.81 6.46
CA LYS A 323 18.33 -21.66 5.66
C LYS A 323 18.68 -21.01 4.32
N HIS A 324 19.65 -21.59 3.61
CA HIS A 324 19.97 -21.13 2.26
C HIS A 324 18.82 -21.41 1.27
N PRO A 325 18.59 -20.53 0.28
CA PRO A 325 17.46 -20.63 -0.65
C PRO A 325 17.59 -21.78 -1.66
N PHE A 326 18.74 -22.43 -1.74
CA PHE A 326 19.03 -23.58 -2.61
C PHE A 326 18.99 -24.92 -1.86
N GLU A 327 18.66 -24.92 -0.57
CA GLU A 327 18.63 -26.11 0.29
C GLU A 327 17.20 -26.62 0.55
N GLY A 328 17.06 -27.94 0.68
CA GLY A 328 15.80 -28.61 1.01
C GLY A 328 14.88 -28.85 -0.18
N GLU A 329 13.59 -29.10 0.09
CA GLU A 329 12.61 -29.49 -0.93
C GLU A 329 12.05 -28.31 -1.74
N THR A 330 11.94 -27.14 -1.11
CA THR A 330 11.48 -25.90 -1.75
C THR A 330 12.66 -24.96 -1.87
N THR A 331 12.98 -24.55 -3.11
CA THR A 331 14.14 -23.71 -3.43
C THR A 331 13.74 -22.54 -4.34
N LEU A 332 14.55 -21.48 -4.35
CA LEU A 332 14.37 -20.37 -5.28
C LEU A 332 14.80 -20.79 -6.69
N SER A 333 14.24 -20.11 -7.70
CA SER A 333 14.75 -20.21 -9.05
C SER A 333 16.12 -19.51 -9.15
N THR A 334 16.94 -19.88 -10.13
CA THR A 334 18.26 -19.25 -10.34
C THR A 334 18.19 -17.74 -10.62
N LEU A 335 17.02 -17.22 -11.05
CA LEU A 335 16.81 -15.79 -11.26
C LEU A 335 16.54 -15.04 -9.95
N GLN A 336 16.01 -15.73 -8.93
CA GLN A 336 15.65 -15.15 -7.64
C GLN A 336 16.69 -15.43 -6.56
N ASP A 337 17.44 -16.53 -6.67
CA ASP A 337 18.52 -16.91 -5.78
C ASP A 337 19.72 -15.98 -5.97
N ASN A 338 19.64 -14.79 -5.37
CA ASN A 338 20.71 -13.81 -5.32
C ASN A 338 20.53 -12.83 -4.14
N HIS A 339 21.61 -12.13 -3.80
CA HIS A 339 21.70 -11.17 -2.70
C HIS A 339 20.75 -9.96 -2.79
N ALA A 340 20.11 -9.67 -3.93
CA ALA A 340 19.10 -8.62 -3.98
C ALA A 340 17.75 -9.06 -3.38
N ASN A 341 17.48 -10.37 -3.34
CA ASN A 341 16.25 -10.90 -2.77
C ASN A 341 16.41 -11.43 -1.34
N THR A 342 17.54 -12.07 -1.06
CA THR A 342 17.83 -12.69 0.23
C THR A 342 19.32 -12.65 0.50
N ILE A 343 19.73 -12.21 1.69
CA ILE A 343 21.12 -12.29 2.12
C ILE A 343 21.59 -13.74 2.32
N MET A 344 20.67 -14.71 2.36
CA MET A 344 20.98 -16.12 2.51
C MET A 344 21.43 -16.78 1.20
N SER A 345 21.39 -16.08 0.06
CA SER A 345 21.97 -16.59 -1.19
C SER A 345 23.50 -16.64 -1.12
N TYR A 346 24.13 -17.32 -2.07
CA TYR A 346 25.58 -17.21 -2.35
C TYR A 346 25.87 -16.45 -3.66
N THR A 347 24.83 -16.04 -4.38
CA THR A 347 24.98 -15.37 -5.67
C THR A 347 24.88 -13.87 -5.48
N ASP A 348 25.98 -13.17 -5.72
CA ASP A 348 25.98 -11.70 -5.72
C ASP A 348 25.10 -11.13 -6.84
N TYR A 349 24.41 -10.03 -6.56
CA TYR A 349 23.62 -9.31 -7.55
C TYR A 349 24.30 -7.99 -7.89
N LYS A 350 24.80 -7.87 -9.12
CA LYS A 350 25.30 -6.62 -9.71
C LYS A 350 26.18 -5.78 -8.76
N LYS A 351 27.13 -6.43 -8.08
CA LYS A 351 27.92 -5.84 -6.99
C LYS A 351 29.05 -4.90 -7.43
N LEU A 352 29.45 -4.87 -8.70
CA LEU A 352 30.66 -4.18 -9.12
C LEU A 352 30.38 -2.72 -9.49
N VAL A 353 31.10 -1.80 -8.86
CA VAL A 353 31.09 -0.36 -9.16
C VAL A 353 32.47 0.03 -9.72
N PRO A 354 32.59 0.29 -11.03
CA PRO A 354 33.89 0.65 -11.62
C PRO A 354 34.31 2.06 -11.19
N GLU A 355 35.45 2.15 -10.50
CA GLU A 355 36.09 3.41 -10.18
C GLU A 355 37.28 3.65 -11.10
N ILE A 356 37.27 4.80 -11.76
CA ILE A 356 38.34 5.21 -12.67
C ILE A 356 39.02 6.44 -12.10
N PHE A 357 40.34 6.49 -12.21
CA PHE A 357 41.12 7.66 -11.82
C PHE A 357 42.40 7.80 -12.64
N TYR A 358 42.90 9.02 -12.74
CA TYR A 358 44.15 9.32 -13.42
C TYR A 358 45.26 9.55 -12.39
N ALA A 359 46.23 8.63 -12.32
CA ALA A 359 47.34 8.72 -11.38
C ALA A 359 48.63 8.18 -12.01
N ASN A 360 49.77 8.75 -11.61
CA ASN A 360 51.10 8.36 -12.12
C ASN A 360 51.21 8.40 -13.66
N ASN A 361 50.60 9.41 -14.29
CA ASN A 361 50.52 9.58 -15.75
C ASN A 361 49.86 8.41 -16.51
N ARG A 362 48.94 7.69 -15.87
CA ARG A 362 48.18 6.61 -16.50
C ARG A 362 46.75 6.55 -15.92
N MET A 363 45.79 6.18 -16.78
CA MET A 363 44.46 5.78 -16.34
C MET A 363 44.52 4.45 -15.58
N GLN A 364 43.84 4.40 -14.45
CA GLN A 364 43.68 3.22 -13.61
C GLN A 364 42.20 2.99 -13.37
N GLY A 365 41.81 1.72 -13.25
CA GLY A 365 40.45 1.30 -12.97
C GLY A 365 40.49 0.24 -11.89
N VAL A 366 39.64 0.37 -10.88
CA VAL A 366 39.38 -0.63 -9.86
C VAL A 366 37.88 -0.89 -9.80
N TYR A 367 37.47 -1.99 -9.20
CA TYR A 367 36.07 -2.23 -8.89
C TYR A 367 35.91 -2.16 -7.39
N GLU A 368 35.02 -1.30 -6.93
CA GLU A 368 34.46 -1.43 -5.59
C GLU A 368 33.32 -2.45 -5.62
N GLU A 369 33.17 -3.20 -4.53
CA GLU A 369 32.06 -4.13 -4.36
C GLU A 369 31.04 -3.53 -3.38
N ILE A 370 29.77 -3.69 -3.70
CA ILE A 370 28.66 -3.35 -2.82
C ILE A 370 27.86 -4.59 -2.45
N PHE A 371 27.37 -4.61 -1.22
CA PHE A 371 26.59 -5.71 -0.66
C PHE A 371 25.33 -5.18 0.04
N PRO A 372 24.30 -6.03 0.25
CA PRO A 372 23.14 -5.70 1.06
C PRO A 372 23.52 -5.15 2.45
N GLN A 373 22.86 -4.06 2.82
CA GLN A 373 23.12 -3.35 4.08
C GLN A 373 22.08 -3.70 5.16
N THR A 374 21.05 -4.44 4.79
CA THR A 374 19.90 -4.85 5.60
C THR A 374 19.54 -6.31 5.29
N PHE A 375 18.64 -6.88 6.08
CA PHE A 375 17.88 -8.04 5.59
C PHE A 375 17.11 -7.60 4.34
N MET A 376 17.00 -8.48 3.35
CA MET A 376 16.28 -8.21 2.10
C MET A 376 14.83 -8.66 2.20
N VAL A 377 13.99 -8.31 1.22
CA VAL A 377 12.53 -8.50 1.27
C VAL A 377 12.14 -9.93 1.66
N TYR A 378 12.83 -10.96 1.14
CA TYR A 378 12.48 -12.35 1.44
C TYR A 378 12.92 -12.77 2.85
N ASP A 379 14.04 -12.24 3.32
CA ASP A 379 14.53 -12.49 4.68
C ASP A 379 13.55 -11.91 5.70
N ILE A 380 13.17 -10.63 5.54
CA ILE A 380 12.22 -9.94 6.45
C ILE A 380 10.89 -10.67 6.45
N ALA A 381 10.35 -11.03 5.28
CA ALA A 381 9.07 -11.74 5.19
C ALA A 381 9.10 -13.10 5.91
N THR A 382 10.23 -13.82 5.82
CA THR A 382 10.39 -15.12 6.48
C THR A 382 10.54 -14.95 7.99
N LEU A 383 11.41 -14.04 8.43
CA LEU A 383 11.59 -13.73 9.86
C LEU A 383 10.28 -13.29 10.50
N GLN A 384 9.50 -12.43 9.85
CA GLN A 384 8.20 -11.98 10.35
C GLN A 384 7.14 -13.08 10.35
N SER A 385 7.18 -14.01 9.39
CA SER A 385 6.31 -15.19 9.42
C SER A 385 6.64 -16.15 10.57
N ILE A 386 7.89 -16.17 11.03
CA ILE A 386 8.35 -17.03 12.14
C ILE A 386 8.06 -16.37 13.49
N TYR A 387 8.53 -15.12 13.65
CA TYR A 387 8.60 -14.44 14.95
C TYR A 387 7.48 -13.42 15.17
N GLY A 388 6.62 -13.20 14.18
CA GLY A 388 5.68 -12.09 14.15
C GLY A 388 6.35 -10.78 13.76
N VAL A 389 5.52 -9.76 13.54
CA VAL A 389 5.93 -8.44 13.05
C VAL A 389 6.09 -7.46 14.20
N ASP A 390 7.16 -6.65 14.21
CA ASP A 390 7.27 -5.53 15.13
C ASP A 390 6.33 -4.39 14.71
N THR A 391 5.47 -3.93 15.63
CA THR A 391 4.50 -2.86 15.36
C THR A 391 4.94 -1.50 15.95
N THR A 392 6.21 -1.35 16.30
CA THR A 392 6.71 -0.19 17.05
C THR A 392 7.83 0.58 16.35
N THR A 393 8.43 0.00 15.31
CA THR A 393 9.49 0.61 14.52
C THR A 393 8.95 1.65 13.57
N ASN A 394 9.51 2.86 13.66
CA ASN A 394 9.23 3.99 12.76
C ASN A 394 7.76 4.45 12.69
N THR A 395 6.92 4.23 13.71
CA THR A 395 5.47 4.57 13.74
C THR A 395 5.08 6.05 13.49
N SER A 396 6.05 6.93 13.24
CA SER A 396 5.85 8.34 12.93
C SER A 396 6.29 8.61 11.50
N ASN A 397 5.72 9.63 10.86
CA ASN A 397 6.10 10.03 9.50
C ASN A 397 7.62 10.08 9.28
N THR A 398 8.10 9.23 8.38
CA THR A 398 9.51 9.05 8.05
C THR A 398 9.78 9.47 6.60
N THR A 399 10.90 10.16 6.37
CA THR A 399 11.37 10.48 5.02
C THR A 399 12.64 9.69 4.73
N TYR A 400 12.52 8.73 3.82
CA TYR A 400 13.62 7.90 3.33
C TYR A 400 14.24 8.57 2.09
N ARG A 401 15.35 9.29 2.30
CA ARG A 401 16.03 10.03 1.24
C ARG A 401 17.18 9.24 0.63
N TYR A 402 17.21 9.14 -0.69
CA TYR A 402 18.25 8.45 -1.46
C TYR A 402 18.85 9.38 -2.52
N GLY A 403 20.12 9.14 -2.86
CA GLY A 403 20.86 9.90 -3.86
C GLY A 403 21.58 8.97 -4.82
N THR A 404 22.76 9.40 -5.29
CA THR A 404 23.51 8.68 -6.35
C THR A 404 24.44 7.59 -5.83
N THR A 405 24.62 7.47 -4.51
CA THR A 405 25.50 6.45 -3.90
C THR A 405 24.90 5.06 -4.09
N PRO A 406 25.63 4.07 -4.64
CA PRO A 406 25.14 2.70 -4.79
C PRO A 406 24.77 2.02 -3.46
N PHE A 407 23.68 1.24 -3.45
CA PHE A 407 23.25 0.48 -2.27
C PHE A 407 22.31 -0.69 -2.62
N TYR A 408 22.13 -1.60 -1.66
CA TYR A 408 21.02 -2.55 -1.60
C TYR A 408 20.40 -2.52 -0.20
N LYS A 409 19.11 -2.19 -0.10
CA LYS A 409 18.37 -2.07 1.18
C LYS A 409 16.92 -2.47 1.04
N THR A 410 16.31 -2.87 2.16
CA THR A 410 14.86 -3.02 2.30
C THR A 410 14.33 -2.17 3.46
N ILE A 411 13.20 -1.50 3.24
CA ILE A 411 12.50 -0.72 4.26
C ILE A 411 11.51 -1.61 5.02
N TRP A 412 11.61 -1.56 6.34
CA TRP A 412 10.54 -1.93 7.26
C TRP A 412 10.03 -0.67 7.96
N ASP A 413 8.74 -0.40 7.86
CA ASP A 413 8.06 0.69 8.55
C ASP A 413 6.69 0.20 9.04
N SER A 414 6.39 0.42 10.31
CA SER A 414 5.16 -0.10 10.94
C SER A 414 4.02 0.92 11.00
N GLY A 415 4.26 2.18 10.60
CA GLY A 415 3.20 3.15 10.40
C GLY A 415 3.66 4.60 10.40
N GLY A 416 2.74 5.50 10.08
CA GLY A 416 3.08 6.89 9.78
C GLY A 416 2.61 7.26 8.39
N VAL A 417 2.92 8.48 7.98
CA VAL A 417 2.74 8.91 6.59
C VAL A 417 4.13 9.18 6.03
N ASP A 418 4.63 8.22 5.26
CA ASP A 418 6.04 8.08 4.93
C ASP A 418 6.32 8.54 3.50
N THR A 419 7.56 8.89 3.22
CA THR A 419 7.96 9.47 1.93
C THR A 419 9.27 8.86 1.44
N LEU A 420 9.27 8.31 0.23
CA LEU A 420 10.50 8.08 -0.53
C LEU A 420 10.89 9.37 -1.24
N ASP A 421 12.09 9.86 -0.97
CA ASP A 421 12.61 11.12 -1.51
C ASP A 421 13.85 10.86 -2.36
N PHE A 422 13.71 11.00 -3.68
CA PHE A 422 14.76 10.81 -4.67
C PHE A 422 15.28 12.13 -5.27
N THR A 423 15.02 13.28 -4.62
CA THR A 423 15.41 14.60 -5.13
C THR A 423 16.91 14.79 -5.38
N LEU A 424 17.76 13.92 -4.82
CA LEU A 424 19.22 13.93 -5.00
C LEU A 424 19.70 13.04 -6.16
N THR A 425 18.81 12.30 -6.81
CA THR A 425 19.12 11.45 -7.95
C THR A 425 19.12 12.26 -9.25
N THR A 426 19.93 11.84 -10.22
CA THR A 426 20.11 12.56 -11.50
C THR A 426 19.79 11.71 -12.71
N HIS A 427 19.45 10.45 -12.50
CA HIS A 427 19.01 9.50 -13.51
C HIS A 427 17.67 8.90 -13.12
N THR A 428 16.99 8.31 -14.09
CA THR A 428 15.67 7.71 -13.93
C THR A 428 15.58 6.81 -12.70
N ASN A 429 14.53 7.03 -11.92
CA ASN A 429 14.06 6.14 -10.90
C ASN A 429 12.85 5.36 -11.42
N THR A 430 12.74 4.10 -11.02
CA THR A 430 11.49 3.35 -11.12
C THR A 430 11.04 3.07 -9.71
N ILE A 431 10.05 3.83 -9.26
CA ILE A 431 9.59 3.89 -7.88
C ILE A 431 8.31 3.07 -7.77
N ASN A 432 8.35 2.02 -6.94
CA ASN A 432 7.21 1.16 -6.68
C ASN A 432 6.86 1.19 -5.20
N LEU A 433 5.66 1.65 -4.87
CA LEU A 433 5.20 1.79 -3.49
C LEU A 433 4.45 0.55 -2.96
N ALA A 434 4.27 -0.49 -3.79
CA ALA A 434 3.58 -1.70 -3.36
C ALA A 434 4.40 -2.47 -2.31
N PRO A 435 3.77 -3.00 -1.24
CA PRO A 435 4.46 -3.87 -0.28
C PRO A 435 5.09 -5.10 -0.96
N GLY A 436 6.31 -5.45 -0.57
CA GLY A 436 7.07 -6.57 -1.16
C GLY A 436 7.67 -6.27 -2.54
N SER A 437 7.57 -5.03 -3.03
CA SER A 437 8.10 -4.63 -4.33
C SER A 437 9.52 -4.06 -4.23
N TYR A 438 10.10 -3.80 -5.40
CA TYR A 438 11.42 -3.21 -5.55
C TYR A 438 11.39 -2.01 -6.47
N SER A 439 12.25 -1.05 -6.17
CA SER A 439 12.50 0.16 -6.96
C SER A 439 13.91 0.14 -7.55
N ASN A 440 14.03 0.71 -8.76
CA ASN A 440 15.31 1.07 -9.35
C ASN A 440 15.64 2.50 -8.95
N VAL A 441 16.83 2.75 -8.42
CA VAL A 441 17.22 4.06 -7.89
C VAL A 441 18.42 4.59 -8.63
N ASN A 442 18.30 5.82 -9.17
CA ASN A 442 19.32 6.48 -9.98
C ASN A 442 19.87 5.55 -11.08
N TYR A 443 18.97 4.93 -11.84
CA TYR A 443 19.29 3.86 -12.76
C TYR A 443 20.20 4.34 -13.89
N THR A 444 21.36 3.68 -14.04
CA THR A 444 22.26 3.91 -15.17
C THR A 444 22.71 2.61 -15.79
N SER A 445 22.30 2.37 -17.04
CA SER A 445 22.72 1.19 -17.80
C SER A 445 24.23 1.19 -18.02
N VAL A 446 24.82 0.00 -18.21
CA VAL A 446 26.26 -0.14 -18.50
C VAL A 446 26.70 0.74 -19.68
N ALA A 447 25.88 0.88 -20.72
CA ALA A 447 26.19 1.72 -21.87
C ALA A 447 26.22 3.22 -21.53
N MET A 448 25.31 3.69 -20.67
CA MET A 448 25.29 5.08 -20.20
C MET A 448 26.49 5.37 -19.32
N GLN A 449 26.81 4.48 -18.37
CA GLN A 449 28.02 4.60 -17.55
C GLN A 449 29.30 4.69 -18.39
N ILE A 450 29.44 3.84 -19.43
CA ILE A 450 30.57 3.92 -20.37
C ILE A 450 30.62 5.30 -21.03
N ALA A 451 29.50 5.79 -21.57
CA ALA A 451 29.44 7.06 -22.26
C ALA A 451 29.80 8.24 -21.34
N GLU A 452 29.28 8.25 -20.12
CA GLU A 452 29.58 9.27 -19.10
C GLU A 452 31.05 9.28 -18.71
N GLN A 453 31.65 8.11 -18.42
CA GLN A 453 33.06 8.04 -18.08
C GLN A 453 33.96 8.43 -19.26
N GLN A 454 33.61 8.01 -20.48
CA GLN A 454 34.34 8.43 -21.68
C GLN A 454 34.30 9.94 -21.87
N ALA A 455 33.13 10.57 -21.69
CA ALA A 455 32.98 12.01 -21.79
C ALA A 455 33.80 12.74 -20.71
N LYS A 456 33.69 12.31 -19.44
CA LYS A 456 34.45 12.85 -18.31
C LYS A 456 35.95 12.83 -18.56
N TYR A 457 36.52 11.66 -18.87
CA TYR A 457 37.97 11.54 -19.03
C TYR A 457 38.50 12.07 -20.35
N SER A 458 37.68 12.10 -21.41
CA SER A 458 38.07 12.81 -22.64
C SER A 458 38.23 14.31 -22.39
N ALA A 459 37.33 14.90 -21.58
CA ALA A 459 37.42 16.30 -21.18
C ALA A 459 38.62 16.56 -20.26
N GLU A 460 38.87 15.70 -19.26
CA GLU A 460 39.97 15.86 -18.31
C GLU A 460 41.35 15.69 -18.97
N THR A 461 41.51 14.63 -19.75
CA THR A 461 42.81 14.27 -20.37
C THR A 461 43.05 14.92 -21.73
N HIS A 462 42.04 15.60 -22.28
CA HIS A 462 42.04 16.20 -23.62
C HIS A 462 42.37 15.19 -24.74
N THR A 463 42.00 13.92 -24.56
CA THR A 463 42.20 12.85 -25.55
C THR A 463 41.12 11.77 -25.43
N THR A 464 40.76 11.14 -26.56
CA THR A 464 39.85 9.98 -26.60
C THR A 464 40.59 8.63 -26.57
N TYR A 465 41.92 8.67 -26.42
CA TYR A 465 42.78 7.48 -26.44
C TYR A 465 42.32 6.37 -25.48
N TYR A 466 41.73 6.74 -24.33
CA TYR A 466 41.31 5.81 -23.30
C TYR A 466 39.90 5.22 -23.51
N ASN A 467 39.13 5.69 -24.50
CA ASN A 467 37.72 5.32 -24.61
C ASN A 467 37.49 3.82 -24.77
N ASN A 468 38.32 3.14 -25.58
CA ASN A 468 38.23 1.69 -25.76
C ASN A 468 38.58 0.93 -24.48
N TRP A 469 39.56 1.41 -23.71
CA TRP A 469 39.94 0.80 -22.44
C TRP A 469 38.85 1.00 -21.37
N ILE A 470 38.23 2.18 -21.32
CA ILE A 470 37.05 2.44 -20.46
C ILE A 470 35.94 1.47 -20.85
N ALA A 471 35.61 1.34 -22.14
CA ALA A 471 34.57 0.42 -22.58
C ALA A 471 34.86 -1.05 -22.20
N SER A 472 36.11 -1.52 -22.30
CA SER A 472 36.45 -2.89 -21.88
C SER A 472 36.27 -3.09 -20.36
N LEU A 473 36.62 -2.11 -19.53
CA LEU A 473 36.44 -2.20 -18.07
C LEU A 473 34.97 -2.51 -17.68
N TYR A 474 34.01 -1.97 -18.43
CA TYR A 474 32.60 -2.22 -18.18
C TYR A 474 32.10 -3.51 -18.88
N ASN A 475 32.46 -3.70 -20.14
CA ASN A 475 31.94 -4.81 -20.95
C ASN A 475 32.41 -6.18 -20.46
N ASP A 476 33.62 -6.28 -19.90
CA ASP A 476 34.17 -7.54 -19.40
C ASP A 476 33.35 -8.13 -18.23
N TYR A 477 32.62 -7.29 -17.49
CA TYR A 477 31.79 -7.67 -16.33
C TYR A 477 30.36 -7.12 -16.42
N ALA A 478 29.82 -6.89 -17.62
CA ALA A 478 28.56 -6.17 -17.82
C ALA A 478 27.36 -6.72 -17.03
N SER A 479 27.32 -8.04 -16.76
CA SER A 479 26.26 -8.65 -15.94
C SER A 479 26.36 -8.32 -14.46
N GLU A 480 27.56 -8.04 -13.96
CA GLU A 480 27.88 -7.80 -12.55
C GLU A 480 28.02 -6.31 -12.20
N ILE A 481 28.02 -5.42 -13.20
CA ILE A 481 28.03 -3.98 -12.96
C ILE A 481 26.74 -3.52 -12.30
N TYR A 482 26.87 -2.76 -11.21
CA TYR A 482 25.77 -2.07 -10.55
C TYR A 482 25.14 -1.04 -11.48
N THR A 483 23.82 -1.10 -11.60
CA THR A 483 23.05 -0.19 -12.47
C THR A 483 22.01 0.61 -11.70
N GLY A 484 21.87 0.44 -10.38
CA GLY A 484 20.73 0.97 -9.62
C GLY A 484 19.46 0.11 -9.73
N GLU A 485 19.50 -0.96 -10.50
CA GLU A 485 18.39 -1.91 -10.62
C GLU A 485 18.18 -2.68 -9.32
N HIS A 486 16.91 -2.79 -8.89
CA HIS A 486 16.51 -3.57 -7.72
C HIS A 486 17.17 -3.10 -6.40
N ALA A 487 17.57 -1.83 -6.32
CA ALA A 487 18.37 -1.28 -5.22
C ALA A 487 17.59 -1.15 -3.91
N LEU A 488 16.28 -0.82 -3.98
CA LEU A 488 15.45 -0.55 -2.82
C LEU A 488 14.23 -1.45 -2.78
N GLY A 489 14.14 -2.32 -1.78
CA GLY A 489 12.93 -3.09 -1.48
C GLY A 489 12.03 -2.41 -0.46
N ILE A 490 10.73 -2.67 -0.54
CA ILE A 490 9.77 -2.42 0.53
C ILE A 490 9.35 -3.79 1.09
N ALA A 491 9.50 -4.02 2.38
CA ALA A 491 9.08 -5.27 2.99
C ALA A 491 7.56 -5.47 2.85
N TYR A 492 7.10 -6.73 2.84
CA TYR A 492 5.67 -7.02 2.93
C TYR A 492 5.10 -6.44 4.23
N GLY A 493 3.87 -5.95 4.22
CA GLY A 493 3.26 -5.26 5.36
C GLY A 493 3.64 -3.79 5.51
N THR A 494 4.78 -3.33 4.98
CA THR A 494 5.15 -1.91 5.00
C THR A 494 4.30 -1.13 3.99
N ILE A 495 3.67 -0.05 4.44
CA ILE A 495 2.99 0.93 3.57
C ILE A 495 3.90 2.16 3.45
N ILE A 496 4.08 2.67 2.23
CA ILE A 496 4.69 3.98 2.00
C ILE A 496 3.72 4.82 1.18
N GLU A 497 3.31 5.96 1.72
CA GLU A 497 2.25 6.78 1.12
C GLU A 497 2.79 7.69 0.02
N ASN A 498 4.00 8.21 0.14
CA ASN A 498 4.44 9.30 -0.73
C ASN A 498 5.74 9.00 -1.46
N ALA A 499 5.89 9.57 -2.65
CA ALA A 499 7.11 9.53 -3.41
C ALA A 499 7.40 10.86 -4.09
N VAL A 500 8.69 11.24 -4.11
CA VAL A 500 9.21 12.40 -4.82
C VAL A 500 10.34 11.96 -5.73
N GLY A 501 10.20 12.22 -7.02
CA GLY A 501 11.18 11.93 -8.07
C GLY A 501 12.45 12.79 -8.00
N GLY A 502 13.42 12.42 -8.82
CA GLY A 502 14.65 13.17 -9.07
C GLY A 502 14.47 14.25 -10.14
N SER A 503 15.56 14.52 -10.87
CA SER A 503 15.58 15.53 -11.94
C SER A 503 15.49 14.95 -13.36
N ALA A 504 15.29 13.64 -13.48
CA ALA A 504 15.23 12.92 -14.75
C ALA A 504 13.83 12.33 -14.91
N THR A 505 13.48 11.88 -16.12
CA THR A 505 12.25 11.11 -16.34
C THR A 505 12.19 9.91 -15.41
N ASP A 506 11.21 9.91 -14.52
CA ASP A 506 10.94 8.91 -13.51
C ASP A 506 9.65 8.14 -13.81
N ILE A 507 9.55 6.95 -13.22
CA ILE A 507 8.40 6.06 -13.35
C ILE A 507 7.88 5.74 -11.96
N PHE A 508 6.59 5.92 -11.74
CA PHE A 508 5.92 5.67 -10.46
C PHE A 508 4.87 4.57 -10.59
N TYR A 509 4.75 3.73 -9.56
CA TYR A 509 3.66 2.80 -9.34
C TYR A 509 3.06 3.07 -7.94
N ASP A 510 1.76 3.31 -7.90
CA ASP A 510 0.97 3.56 -6.69
C ASP A 510 0.78 2.29 -5.84
N ASN A 511 0.14 2.45 -4.68
CA ASN A 511 -0.35 1.32 -3.88
C ASN A 511 -1.82 1.55 -3.49
N SER A 512 -2.35 0.70 -2.60
CA SER A 512 -3.79 0.70 -2.31
C SER A 512 -4.28 1.85 -1.42
N VAL A 513 -3.36 2.64 -0.86
CA VAL A 513 -3.67 3.78 0.01
C VAL A 513 -3.54 5.09 -0.74
N ASN A 514 -3.96 6.19 -0.14
CA ASN A 514 -3.79 7.51 -0.75
C ASN A 514 -2.32 7.84 -0.89
N ASN A 515 -1.89 8.11 -2.12
CA ASN A 515 -0.52 8.53 -2.39
C ASN A 515 -0.39 10.02 -2.72
N ILE A 516 0.73 10.63 -2.32
CA ILE A 516 1.19 11.90 -2.90
C ILE A 516 2.44 11.62 -3.74
N LEU A 517 2.30 11.78 -5.05
CA LEU A 517 3.34 11.49 -6.03
C LEU A 517 3.79 12.78 -6.70
N THR A 518 5.08 13.12 -6.61
CA THR A 518 5.67 14.32 -7.22
C THR A 518 6.77 13.92 -8.22
N GLY A 519 6.62 14.29 -9.48
CA GLY A 519 7.61 14.01 -10.53
C GLY A 519 8.84 14.92 -10.47
N ASN A 520 8.62 16.22 -10.24
CA ASN A 520 9.59 17.31 -10.29
C ASN A 520 9.96 17.74 -11.70
N SER A 521 11.05 17.24 -12.27
CA SER A 521 11.53 17.64 -13.60
C SER A 521 11.77 16.38 -14.41
N GLY A 522 11.46 16.44 -15.70
CA GLY A 522 11.53 15.28 -16.57
C GLY A 522 10.15 14.95 -17.13
N ASP A 523 10.11 14.11 -18.15
CA ASP A 523 8.84 13.63 -18.70
C ASP A 523 8.40 12.41 -17.90
N ASP A 524 7.68 12.58 -16.80
CA ASP A 524 7.42 11.53 -15.81
C ASP A 524 6.20 10.67 -16.15
N THR A 525 6.23 9.41 -15.73
CA THR A 525 5.15 8.44 -15.97
C THR A 525 4.61 7.84 -14.68
N PHE A 526 3.30 7.96 -14.48
CA PHE A 526 2.61 7.47 -13.29
C PHE A 526 1.64 6.35 -13.67
N TYR A 527 1.94 5.12 -13.24
CA TYR A 527 1.03 3.99 -13.36
C TYR A 527 0.12 3.95 -12.12
N LEU A 528 -1.18 4.11 -12.35
CA LEU A 528 -2.18 4.16 -11.28
C LEU A 528 -3.21 3.04 -11.42
N GLY A 529 -3.86 2.73 -10.30
CA GLY A 529 -5.03 1.83 -10.26
C GLY A 529 -5.05 0.89 -9.07
N ALA A 530 -4.06 0.97 -8.18
CA ALA A 530 -3.94 0.07 -7.03
C ALA A 530 -4.97 0.38 -5.92
N GLY A 531 -5.44 1.62 -5.81
CA GLY A 531 -6.49 2.01 -4.87
C GLY A 531 -6.39 3.48 -4.49
N GLY A 532 -6.99 3.86 -3.36
CA GLY A 532 -6.80 5.18 -2.79
C GLY A 532 -7.45 6.35 -3.54
N TYR A 533 -7.34 7.51 -2.91
CA TYR A 533 -7.55 8.82 -3.50
C TYR A 533 -6.23 9.58 -3.51
N ASP A 534 -5.56 9.53 -4.64
CA ASP A 534 -4.20 10.03 -4.81
C ASP A 534 -4.15 11.52 -5.17
N THR A 535 -3.00 12.12 -4.95
CA THR A 535 -2.64 13.45 -5.43
C THR A 535 -1.34 13.34 -6.22
N LEU A 536 -1.38 13.81 -7.47
CA LEU A 536 -0.26 13.75 -8.39
C LEU A 536 0.12 15.16 -8.83
N ILE A 537 1.41 15.45 -8.71
CA ILE A 537 2.04 16.68 -9.17
C ILE A 537 3.10 16.26 -10.18
N GLY A 538 2.85 16.44 -11.48
CA GLY A 538 3.81 16.03 -12.53
C GLY A 538 5.07 16.88 -12.43
N GLY A 539 4.95 18.16 -12.77
CA GLY A 539 6.01 19.15 -12.56
C GLY A 539 6.41 19.81 -13.88
N ASP A 540 7.71 19.96 -14.09
CA ASP A 540 8.30 20.47 -15.32
C ASP A 540 8.55 19.31 -16.29
N GLY A 541 7.89 19.29 -17.44
CA GLY A 541 8.10 18.25 -18.45
C GLY A 541 6.82 17.94 -19.20
N MET A 542 6.82 16.83 -19.92
CA MET A 542 5.62 16.22 -20.50
C MET A 542 5.24 14.98 -19.70
N ASP A 543 4.41 15.16 -18.71
CA ASP A 543 4.01 14.15 -17.74
C ASP A 543 2.77 13.37 -18.20
N LYS A 544 2.72 12.09 -17.81
CA LYS A 544 1.60 11.23 -18.16
C LYS A 544 1.16 10.28 -17.06
N VAL A 545 -0.15 10.05 -17.00
CA VAL A 545 -0.76 8.97 -16.23
C VAL A 545 -1.08 7.81 -17.16
N VAL A 546 -0.78 6.58 -16.76
CA VAL A 546 -1.11 5.35 -17.49
C VAL A 546 -2.13 4.55 -16.70
N LEU A 547 -3.28 4.27 -17.34
CA LEU A 547 -4.39 3.51 -16.76
C LEU A 547 -4.70 2.29 -17.62
N ASN A 548 -4.66 1.10 -17.03
CA ASN A 548 -5.11 -0.13 -17.68
C ASN A 548 -6.66 -0.27 -17.64
N LEU A 549 -7.35 0.80 -18.06
CA LEU A 549 -8.81 0.93 -18.12
C LEU A 549 -9.20 1.52 -19.47
N ALA A 550 -10.43 1.31 -19.91
CA ALA A 550 -10.97 2.04 -21.05
C ALA A 550 -11.41 3.44 -20.60
N LYS A 551 -11.33 4.45 -21.48
CA LYS A 551 -11.76 5.81 -21.15
C LYS A 551 -13.22 5.90 -20.70
N SER A 552 -14.08 4.99 -21.16
CA SER A 552 -15.50 4.89 -20.79
C SER A 552 -15.72 4.52 -19.32
N ASP A 553 -14.74 3.89 -18.68
CA ASP A 553 -14.85 3.38 -17.31
C ASP A 553 -14.40 4.43 -16.28
N VAL A 554 -14.00 5.61 -16.75
CA VAL A 554 -13.36 6.65 -15.95
C VAL A 554 -14.05 8.00 -16.16
N ARG A 555 -14.46 8.61 -15.05
CA ARG A 555 -14.99 9.98 -15.01
C ARG A 555 -13.84 10.97 -14.85
N ILE A 556 -13.91 12.08 -15.57
CA ILE A 556 -12.90 13.15 -15.53
C ILE A 556 -13.63 14.49 -15.47
N GLU A 557 -13.25 15.34 -14.52
CA GLU A 557 -13.70 16.73 -14.46
C GLU A 557 -12.49 17.62 -14.14
N THR A 558 -12.31 18.68 -14.94
CA THR A 558 -11.26 19.69 -14.72
C THR A 558 -11.87 20.90 -14.01
N GLU A 559 -11.29 21.28 -12.89
CA GLU A 559 -11.71 22.44 -12.10
C GLU A 559 -11.13 23.74 -12.68
N ASN A 560 -11.73 24.88 -12.33
CA ASN A 560 -11.26 26.19 -12.78
C ASN A 560 -9.85 26.55 -12.28
N THR A 561 -9.32 25.80 -11.32
CA THR A 561 -7.96 25.93 -10.77
C THR A 561 -6.89 25.36 -11.69
N GLY A 562 -7.26 24.58 -12.71
CA GLY A 562 -6.35 23.82 -13.56
C GLY A 562 -6.11 22.39 -13.06
N GLU A 563 -6.66 22.02 -11.90
CA GLU A 563 -6.60 20.66 -11.38
C GLU A 563 -7.62 19.77 -12.09
N THR A 564 -7.27 18.51 -12.35
CA THR A 564 -8.17 17.53 -12.96
C THR A 564 -8.44 16.38 -12.01
N LEU A 565 -9.70 16.15 -11.67
CA LEU A 565 -10.13 15.00 -10.88
C LEU A 565 -10.51 13.84 -11.80
N VAL A 566 -9.88 12.70 -11.58
CA VAL A 566 -10.12 11.46 -12.30
C VAL A 566 -10.66 10.43 -11.31
N VAL A 567 -11.75 9.75 -11.66
CA VAL A 567 -12.38 8.76 -10.78
C VAL A 567 -12.71 7.50 -11.56
N ALA A 568 -12.22 6.37 -11.04
CA ALA A 568 -12.51 5.03 -11.53
C ALA A 568 -13.25 4.21 -10.46
N SER A 569 -13.44 2.91 -10.72
CA SER A 569 -14.12 2.00 -9.80
C SER A 569 -13.33 1.76 -8.52
N THR A 570 -12.01 1.63 -8.59
CA THR A 570 -11.13 1.26 -7.46
C THR A 570 -10.35 2.43 -6.86
N PHE A 571 -10.12 3.50 -7.63
CA PHE A 571 -9.29 4.62 -7.19
C PHE A 571 -9.84 5.96 -7.69
N ALA A 572 -9.29 7.04 -7.15
CA ALA A 572 -9.42 8.38 -7.68
C ALA A 572 -8.08 9.10 -7.61
N VAL A 573 -7.88 10.12 -8.44
CA VAL A 573 -6.66 10.94 -8.41
C VAL A 573 -6.96 12.38 -8.75
N LEU A 574 -6.38 13.30 -7.98
CA LEU A 574 -6.31 14.72 -8.30
C LEU A 574 -4.99 15.01 -9.02
N LEU A 575 -5.06 15.48 -10.26
CA LEU A 575 -3.93 15.74 -11.14
C LEU A 575 -3.62 17.24 -11.21
N THR A 576 -2.33 17.58 -11.05
CA THR A 576 -1.78 18.92 -11.32
C THR A 576 -0.52 18.79 -12.16
N GLY A 577 -0.39 19.61 -13.21
CA GLY A 577 0.79 19.60 -14.08
C GLY A 577 0.99 18.26 -14.79
N VAL A 578 -0.07 17.71 -15.38
CA VAL A 578 -0.03 16.46 -16.17
C VAL A 578 -0.66 16.74 -17.53
N GLU A 579 0.03 16.38 -18.61
CA GLU A 579 -0.42 16.70 -19.97
C GLU A 579 -1.31 15.61 -20.57
N THR A 580 -1.08 14.34 -20.23
CA THR A 580 -1.81 13.24 -20.85
C THR A 580 -2.21 12.11 -19.91
N ILE A 581 -3.32 11.45 -20.24
CA ILE A 581 -3.73 10.18 -19.65
C ILE A 581 -3.78 9.14 -20.76
N GLU A 582 -2.98 8.10 -20.64
CA GLU A 582 -2.94 6.94 -21.52
C GLU A 582 -3.89 5.86 -20.98
N PHE A 583 -5.01 5.66 -21.67
CA PHE A 583 -5.95 4.56 -21.42
C PHE A 583 -5.59 3.35 -22.30
N SER A 584 -6.12 2.19 -21.96
CA SER A 584 -5.94 0.95 -22.75
C SER A 584 -6.47 1.06 -24.20
N ASP A 585 -7.39 1.99 -24.48
CA ASP A 585 -8.06 2.16 -25.77
C ASP A 585 -7.70 3.47 -26.50
N GLN A 586 -7.14 4.47 -25.81
CA GLN A 586 -6.81 5.78 -26.38
C GLN A 586 -5.92 6.64 -25.47
N VAL A 587 -5.38 7.73 -26.02
CA VAL A 587 -4.72 8.80 -25.23
C VAL A 587 -5.65 10.00 -25.12
N TYR A 588 -5.80 10.52 -23.91
CA TYR A 588 -6.59 11.70 -23.58
C TYR A 588 -5.68 12.86 -23.16
N THR A 589 -5.73 13.98 -23.87
CA THR A 589 -4.93 15.17 -23.56
C THR A 589 -5.70 16.07 -22.58
N LEU A 590 -5.03 16.48 -21.52
CA LEU A 590 -5.51 17.48 -20.56
C LEU A 590 -5.20 18.87 -21.12
N ILE A 591 -6.16 19.81 -20.98
CA ILE A 591 -6.09 21.17 -21.58
C ILE A 591 -5.44 22.15 -20.62
#